data_AF-A0A968MQK2-F1
#
_entry.id   AF-A0A968MQK2-F1
#
_cell.length_a   1.000
_cell.length_b   1.000
_cell.length_c   1.000
_cell.angle_alpha   90.00
_cell.angle_beta   90.00
_cell.angle_gamma   90.00
#
_symmetry.space_group_name_H-M   'P 1'
#
loop_
_entity.id
_entity.type
_entity.pdbx_description
1 polymer ?
#
loop_
_entity_poly.entity_id
_entity_poly.type
_entity_poly.pdbx_seq_one_letter_code
_entity_poly.pdbx_strand_id
1 'polypeptide(L)'
;MERRNFVKNISMGSAAILVSADLIAKQQTQVKTELNLKGLLPFIFFEDFIRLIEKSEGIKPLFKESLKGDIKSPLTGNIARLAGSYTGNEQVFDLMQKLRETPSADTLKWYTEKLSFVLGWLVFRSATKQLNMLNEKFVEKGHSPCEIQAYQDTELIRQRFSKPGTQLTSSEFSSLFLQMLTRTITRIHTLNPDKTEGGKWLINTAAWREKNKQGFEFYGKIYEKPDRSKLDLYCHKGKLFLHSDTLIANQFNPNFIGSTNKSLYAGALTSAYITVSGFQAFMEGKADKSLLVKMV
;
A
#
# COMPACT_ATOMS: atom_id res chain seq x y z
N MET A 1 -12.82 3.58 22.42
CA MET A 1 -12.32 3.03 21.13
C MET A 1 -11.36 1.87 21.43
N GLU A 2 -11.84 0.65 21.25
CA GLU A 2 -11.32 -0.55 21.91
C GLU A 2 -10.04 -1.09 21.27
N ARG A 3 -9.22 -1.81 22.05
CA ARG A 3 -8.10 -2.68 21.60
C ARG A 3 -8.45 -3.47 20.32
N ARG A 4 -9.73 -3.82 20.15
CA ARG A 4 -10.31 -4.45 18.95
C ARG A 4 -10.12 -3.64 17.65
N ASN A 5 -10.27 -2.31 17.67
CA ASN A 5 -10.07 -1.48 16.48
C ASN A 5 -8.59 -1.34 16.12
N PHE A 6 -7.72 -1.23 17.12
CA PHE A 6 -6.27 -1.26 16.94
C PHE A 6 -5.81 -2.58 16.32
N VAL A 7 -6.27 -3.71 16.88
CA VAL A 7 -6.00 -5.05 16.34
C VAL A 7 -6.52 -5.17 14.90
N LYS A 8 -7.75 -4.74 14.60
CA LYS A 8 -8.34 -4.79 13.25
C LYS A 8 -7.52 -3.98 12.23
N ASN A 9 -7.05 -2.80 12.63
CA ASN A 9 -6.27 -1.93 11.75
C ASN A 9 -4.84 -2.43 11.53
N ILE A 10 -4.18 -2.95 12.58
CA ILE A 10 -2.90 -3.63 12.44
C ILE A 10 -3.03 -4.94 11.66
N SER A 11 -4.18 -5.61 11.70
CA SER A 11 -4.46 -6.75 10.82
C SER A 11 -4.37 -6.38 9.34
N MET A 12 -4.90 -5.21 8.97
CA MET A 12 -4.82 -4.68 7.61
C MET A 12 -3.39 -4.27 7.26
N GLY A 13 -2.66 -3.63 8.17
CA GLY A 13 -1.24 -3.32 7.99
C GLY A 13 -0.36 -4.57 7.89
N SER A 14 -0.69 -5.63 8.62
CA SER A 14 -0.04 -6.94 8.55
C SER A 14 -0.35 -7.64 7.22
N ALA A 15 -1.60 -7.58 6.76
CA ALA A 15 -1.96 -8.04 5.43
C ALA A 15 -1.24 -7.25 4.34
N ALA A 16 -1.04 -5.95 4.51
CA ALA A 16 -0.25 -5.13 3.60
C ALA A 16 1.22 -5.54 3.52
N ILE A 17 1.82 -5.85 4.68
CA ILE A 17 3.20 -6.36 4.80
C ILE A 17 3.39 -7.68 4.05
N LEU A 18 2.42 -8.59 4.17
CA LEU A 18 2.49 -9.93 3.57
C LEU A 18 2.02 -9.98 2.11
N VAL A 19 0.99 -9.21 1.79
CA VAL A 19 0.43 -9.11 0.44
C VAL A 19 1.22 -8.06 -0.35
N SER A 20 2.54 -8.17 -0.32
CA SER A 20 3.24 -7.92 -1.57
C SER A 20 2.64 -8.92 -2.55
N ALA A 21 2.11 -8.48 -3.69
CA ALA A 21 1.44 -9.41 -4.60
C ALA A 21 2.38 -10.49 -5.18
N ASP A 22 3.65 -10.50 -4.76
CA ASP A 22 4.59 -11.62 -4.87
C ASP A 22 4.09 -12.90 -4.17
N LEU A 23 3.40 -12.82 -3.02
CA LEU A 23 2.90 -14.01 -2.30
C LEU A 23 1.61 -14.59 -2.95
N ILE A 24 0.83 -13.73 -3.60
CA ILE A 24 -0.36 -14.12 -4.38
C ILE A 24 0.03 -14.56 -5.79
N ALA A 25 1.00 -13.89 -6.42
CA ALA A 25 1.51 -14.25 -7.75
C ALA A 25 2.37 -15.51 -7.73
N LYS A 26 3.11 -15.76 -6.63
CA LYS A 26 3.88 -16.99 -6.41
C LYS A 26 3.08 -18.08 -5.70
N GLN A 27 1.75 -18.11 -5.89
CA GLN A 27 0.87 -19.21 -5.47
C GLN A 27 1.27 -20.59 -6.03
N GLN A 28 2.34 -20.68 -6.80
CA GLN A 28 2.98 -21.93 -7.16
C GLN A 28 4.40 -21.95 -6.57
N THR A 29 4.55 -22.82 -5.57
CA THR A 29 5.76 -23.56 -5.14
C THR A 29 6.59 -23.11 -3.94
N GLN A 30 6.72 -21.85 -3.53
CA GLN A 30 7.72 -21.54 -2.49
C GLN A 30 7.38 -20.32 -1.62
N VAL A 31 6.88 -20.55 -0.40
CA VAL A 31 7.07 -19.61 0.73
C VAL A 31 8.55 -19.69 1.17
N LYS A 32 9.48 -19.48 0.23
CA LYS A 32 10.94 -19.41 0.48
C LYS A 32 11.47 -18.00 0.36
N THR A 33 10.69 -17.06 -0.16
CA THR A 33 11.12 -15.67 -0.24
C THR A 33 11.20 -15.07 1.15
N GLU A 34 12.37 -14.50 1.44
CA GLU A 34 12.53 -13.52 2.50
C GLU A 34 11.45 -12.45 2.34
N LEU A 35 11.03 -11.87 3.46
CA LEU A 35 10.20 -10.68 3.46
C LEU A 35 10.93 -9.58 2.66
N ASN A 36 10.64 -9.50 1.37
CA ASN A 36 10.92 -8.31 0.58
C ASN A 36 9.82 -7.31 0.92
N LEU A 37 9.92 -6.75 2.14
CA LEU A 37 8.97 -5.79 2.67
C LEU A 37 8.92 -4.63 1.69
N LYS A 38 7.86 -4.54 0.90
CA LYS A 38 7.58 -3.31 0.14
C LYS A 38 7.09 -2.16 1.04
N GLY A 39 7.28 -2.28 2.37
CA GLY A 39 6.78 -1.40 3.42
C GLY A 39 5.26 -1.46 3.58
N LEU A 40 4.72 -1.03 4.72
CA LEU A 40 3.29 -0.75 4.90
C LEU A 40 2.87 0.51 4.13
N LEU A 41 3.80 1.44 3.96
CA LEU A 41 3.51 2.78 3.48
C LEU A 41 2.72 2.81 2.16
N PRO A 42 3.07 2.05 1.10
CA PRO A 42 2.31 2.07 -0.16
C PRO A 42 0.87 1.56 -0.03
N PHE A 43 0.61 0.64 0.90
CA PHE A 43 -0.75 0.13 1.12
C PHE A 43 -1.61 1.13 1.89
N ILE A 44 -1.07 1.69 2.97
CA ILE A 44 -1.79 2.70 3.75
C ILE A 44 -2.06 3.93 2.89
N PHE A 45 -1.09 4.30 2.05
CA PHE A 45 -1.26 5.27 0.98
C PHE A 45 -2.46 4.94 0.09
N PHE A 46 -2.56 3.71 -0.39
CA PHE A 46 -3.66 3.30 -1.26
C PHE A 46 -5.04 3.43 -0.57
N GLU A 47 -5.12 3.04 0.70
CA GLU A 47 -6.35 3.20 1.49
C GLU A 47 -6.73 4.68 1.70
N ASP A 48 -5.74 5.54 1.92
CA ASP A 48 -5.96 6.99 2.02
C ASP A 48 -6.35 7.62 0.70
N PHE A 49 -5.78 7.12 -0.39
CA PHE A 49 -6.17 7.51 -1.72
C PHE A 49 -7.64 7.17 -1.99
N ILE A 50 -8.09 5.96 -1.63
CA ILE A 50 -9.51 5.58 -1.77
C ILE A 50 -10.41 6.56 -0.99
N ARG A 51 -10.07 6.86 0.28
CA ARG A 51 -10.86 7.80 1.09
C ARG A 51 -10.89 9.21 0.51
N LEU A 52 -9.78 9.65 -0.09
CA LEU A 52 -9.68 10.93 -0.78
C LEU A 52 -10.61 10.99 -1.99
N ILE A 53 -10.58 9.98 -2.85
CA ILE A 53 -11.41 9.97 -4.07
C ILE A 53 -12.89 9.75 -3.77
N GLU A 54 -13.25 9.00 -2.72
CA GLU A 54 -14.64 8.79 -2.31
C GLU A 54 -15.32 10.15 -2.06
N LYS A 55 -14.61 11.06 -1.40
CA LYS A 55 -15.05 12.42 -1.09
C LYS A 55 -14.87 13.44 -2.23
N SER A 56 -14.16 13.09 -3.29
CA SER A 56 -13.91 14.02 -4.41
C SER A 56 -15.10 14.07 -5.38
N GLU A 57 -15.50 15.26 -5.81
CA GLU A 57 -16.50 15.44 -6.87
C GLU A 57 -15.91 15.28 -8.28
N GLY A 58 -14.59 15.43 -8.44
CA GLY A 58 -13.92 15.42 -9.75
C GLY A 58 -13.68 14.04 -10.35
N ILE A 59 -13.83 12.97 -9.55
CA ILE A 59 -13.65 11.58 -9.99
C ILE A 59 -15.02 10.93 -10.23
N LYS A 60 -15.19 10.30 -11.40
CA LYS A 60 -16.44 9.64 -11.79
C LYS A 60 -16.77 8.45 -10.89
N PRO A 61 -18.06 8.15 -10.66
CA PRO A 61 -18.50 7.03 -9.83
C PRO A 61 -17.89 5.68 -10.22
N LEU A 62 -17.78 5.39 -11.52
CA LEU A 62 -17.17 4.15 -12.03
C LEU A 62 -15.74 3.95 -11.51
N PHE A 63 -14.93 5.01 -11.49
CA PHE A 63 -13.54 4.93 -11.03
C PHE A 63 -13.47 4.71 -9.52
N LYS A 64 -14.36 5.38 -8.76
CA LYS A 64 -14.48 5.19 -7.31
C LYS A 64 -14.85 3.74 -6.99
N GLU A 65 -15.87 3.18 -7.65
CA GLU A 65 -16.31 1.80 -7.45
C GLU A 65 -15.25 0.79 -7.88
N SER A 66 -14.52 1.04 -8.98
CA SER A 66 -13.40 0.19 -9.41
C SER A 66 -12.23 0.19 -8.42
N LEU A 67 -12.03 1.25 -7.63
CA LEU A 67 -10.96 1.32 -6.62
C LEU A 67 -11.42 0.85 -5.24
N LYS A 68 -12.72 0.93 -4.97
CA LYS A 68 -13.33 0.47 -3.73
C LYS A 68 -13.18 -1.04 -3.59
N GLY A 69 -12.54 -1.46 -2.51
CA GLY A 69 -12.46 -2.89 -2.20
C GLY A 69 -12.43 -3.13 -0.70
N ASP A 70 -12.66 -4.38 -0.36
CA ASP A 70 -12.71 -4.89 1.00
C ASP A 70 -12.01 -6.24 0.96
N ILE A 71 -10.94 -6.39 1.73
CA ILE A 71 -10.17 -7.64 1.82
C ILE A 71 -11.03 -8.83 2.30
N LYS A 72 -12.20 -8.57 2.87
CA LYS A 72 -13.13 -9.59 3.35
C LYS A 72 -14.16 -10.03 2.31
N SER A 73 -14.27 -9.31 1.19
CA SER A 73 -15.30 -9.50 0.17
C SER A 73 -14.64 -9.62 -1.21
N PRO A 74 -15.14 -10.43 -2.15
CA PRO A 74 -14.56 -10.57 -3.50
C PRO A 74 -14.91 -9.35 -4.38
N LEU A 75 -14.45 -8.17 -4.00
CA LEU A 75 -14.69 -6.91 -4.72
C LEU A 75 -13.60 -6.65 -5.76
N THR A 76 -13.97 -6.04 -6.86
CA THR A 76 -13.07 -5.71 -7.97
C THR A 76 -11.93 -4.79 -7.54
N GLY A 77 -12.15 -3.86 -6.60
CA GLY A 77 -11.08 -3.02 -6.05
C GLY A 77 -10.02 -3.76 -5.22
N ASN A 78 -10.19 -5.05 -4.93
CA ASN A 78 -9.08 -5.87 -4.42
C ASN A 78 -8.03 -6.11 -5.50
N ILE A 79 -8.42 -6.18 -6.79
CA ILE A 79 -7.49 -6.28 -7.92
C ILE A 79 -6.60 -5.04 -8.00
N ALA A 80 -7.17 -3.86 -7.73
CA ALA A 80 -6.43 -2.60 -7.72
C ALA A 80 -5.29 -2.61 -6.70
N ARG A 81 -5.48 -3.25 -5.54
CA ARG A 81 -4.43 -3.41 -4.51
C ARG A 81 -3.29 -4.31 -4.98
N LEU A 82 -3.60 -5.35 -5.77
CA LEU A 82 -2.61 -6.28 -6.29
C LEU A 82 -1.78 -5.69 -7.42
N ALA A 83 -2.35 -4.76 -8.18
CA ALA A 83 -1.72 -4.14 -9.34
C ALA A 83 -0.41 -3.40 -9.01
N GLY A 84 -0.21 -2.94 -7.78
CA GLY A 84 1.05 -2.32 -7.32
C GLY A 84 2.27 -3.23 -7.37
N SER A 85 2.08 -4.55 -7.47
CA SER A 85 3.20 -5.49 -7.66
C SER A 85 3.67 -5.61 -9.10
N TYR A 86 2.85 -5.18 -10.07
CA TYR A 86 3.08 -5.46 -11.47
C TYR A 86 4.11 -4.51 -12.09
N THR A 87 5.12 -5.08 -12.74
CA THR A 87 6.29 -4.33 -13.23
C THR A 87 6.24 -3.93 -14.70
N GLY A 88 5.37 -4.53 -15.52
CA GLY A 88 5.33 -4.32 -16.97
C GLY A 88 4.63 -3.03 -17.37
N ASN A 89 5.36 -1.99 -17.76
CA ASN A 89 4.76 -0.69 -18.10
C ASN A 89 3.99 -0.74 -19.44
N GLU A 90 4.58 -1.33 -20.48
CA GLU A 90 4.01 -1.36 -21.84
C GLU A 90 2.65 -2.05 -21.88
N GLN A 91 2.53 -3.20 -21.20
CA GLN A 91 1.29 -3.98 -21.17
C GLN A 91 0.15 -3.23 -20.47
N VAL A 92 0.45 -2.46 -19.42
CA VAL A 92 -0.57 -1.61 -18.78
C VAL A 92 -0.98 -0.47 -19.70
N PHE A 93 -0.02 0.15 -20.39
CA PHE A 93 -0.33 1.22 -21.35
C PHE A 93 -1.17 0.74 -22.55
N ASP A 94 -0.95 -0.48 -23.03
CA ASP A 94 -1.80 -1.07 -24.07
C ASP A 94 -3.18 -1.43 -23.53
N LEU A 95 -3.27 -1.89 -22.28
CA LEU A 95 -4.54 -2.12 -21.62
C LEU A 95 -5.34 -0.82 -21.43
N MET A 96 -4.68 0.28 -21.08
CA MET A 96 -5.30 1.62 -21.03
C MET A 96 -5.91 2.00 -22.38
N GLN A 97 -5.18 1.79 -23.48
CA GLN A 97 -5.67 2.09 -24.83
C GLN A 97 -6.92 1.25 -25.17
N LYS A 98 -6.87 -0.06 -24.89
CA LYS A 98 -8.01 -0.95 -25.10
C LYS A 98 -9.23 -0.57 -24.26
N LEU A 99 -9.03 -0.17 -23.01
CA LEU A 99 -10.13 0.31 -22.15
C LEU A 99 -10.80 1.57 -22.73
N ARG A 100 -10.00 2.48 -23.30
CA ARG A 100 -10.52 3.69 -23.95
C ARG A 100 -11.30 3.37 -25.22
N GLU A 101 -10.76 2.52 -26.09
CA GLU A 101 -11.38 2.14 -27.36
C GLU A 101 -12.63 1.26 -27.16
N THR A 102 -12.74 0.58 -26.01
CA THR A 102 -13.78 -0.40 -25.73
C THR A 102 -14.41 -0.14 -24.35
N PRO A 103 -15.25 0.90 -24.21
CA PRO A 103 -15.59 1.51 -22.92
C PRO A 103 -16.66 0.78 -22.08
N SER A 104 -16.97 -0.48 -22.39
CA SER A 104 -18.03 -1.21 -21.69
C SER A 104 -17.73 -2.69 -21.47
N ALA A 105 -18.38 -3.26 -20.45
CA ALA A 105 -18.31 -4.67 -20.11
C ALA A 105 -18.90 -5.58 -21.21
N ASP A 106 -19.85 -5.07 -21.99
CA ASP A 106 -20.48 -5.80 -23.10
C ASP A 106 -19.49 -6.05 -24.25
N THR A 107 -18.53 -5.14 -24.37
CA THR A 107 -17.54 -5.13 -25.47
C THR A 107 -16.17 -5.64 -25.03
N LEU A 108 -15.84 -5.55 -23.74
CA LEU A 108 -14.57 -6.03 -23.19
C LEU A 108 -14.82 -6.92 -21.97
N LYS A 109 -14.52 -8.22 -22.13
CA LYS A 109 -14.57 -9.18 -21.01
C LYS A 109 -13.73 -8.68 -19.83
N TRP A 110 -14.30 -8.72 -18.63
CA TRP A 110 -13.68 -8.26 -17.38
C TRP A 110 -13.27 -6.78 -17.42
N TYR A 111 -14.10 -5.94 -18.03
CA TYR A 111 -13.84 -4.50 -18.16
C TYR A 111 -13.55 -3.86 -16.79
N THR A 112 -14.40 -4.11 -15.79
CA THR A 112 -14.27 -3.50 -14.46
C THR A 112 -13.00 -3.97 -13.76
N GLU A 113 -12.64 -5.25 -13.87
CA GLU A 113 -11.41 -5.83 -13.32
C GLU A 113 -10.16 -5.20 -13.95
N LYS A 114 -10.17 -5.04 -15.28
CA LYS A 114 -9.08 -4.41 -16.02
C LYS A 114 -8.96 -2.93 -15.66
N LEU A 115 -10.08 -2.22 -15.53
CA LEU A 115 -10.11 -0.84 -15.08
C LEU A 115 -9.57 -0.72 -13.65
N SER A 116 -10.04 -1.56 -12.72
CA SER A 116 -9.52 -1.63 -11.35
C SER A 116 -8.02 -1.89 -11.32
N PHE A 117 -7.53 -2.82 -12.14
CA PHE A 117 -6.10 -3.11 -12.25
C PHE A 117 -5.30 -1.88 -12.71
N VAL A 118 -5.72 -1.22 -13.79
CA VAL A 118 -5.05 -0.03 -14.32
C VAL A 118 -5.05 1.11 -13.31
N LEU A 119 -6.19 1.39 -12.68
CA LEU A 119 -6.31 2.42 -11.66
C LEU A 119 -5.41 2.12 -10.46
N GLY A 120 -5.43 0.87 -10.00
CA GLY A 120 -4.54 0.39 -8.96
C GLY A 120 -3.07 0.66 -9.28
N TRP A 121 -2.64 0.22 -10.47
CA TRP A 121 -1.28 0.37 -10.96
C TRP A 121 -0.85 1.85 -11.00
N LEU A 122 -1.69 2.73 -11.55
CA LEU A 122 -1.43 4.18 -11.62
C LEU A 122 -1.22 4.80 -10.24
N VAL A 123 -2.07 4.46 -9.27
CA VAL A 123 -1.98 4.96 -7.89
C VAL A 123 -0.68 4.49 -7.24
N PHE A 124 -0.33 3.21 -7.36
CA PHE A 124 0.91 2.70 -6.81
C PHE A 124 2.15 3.32 -7.45
N ARG A 125 2.18 3.51 -8.77
CA ARG A 125 3.33 4.07 -9.49
C ARG A 125 3.58 5.52 -9.12
N SER A 126 2.53 6.34 -9.16
CA SER A 126 2.60 7.75 -8.75
C SER A 126 3.05 7.91 -7.30
N ALA A 127 2.57 7.05 -6.39
CA ALA A 127 2.97 7.07 -4.98
C ALA A 127 4.42 6.63 -4.76
N THR A 128 4.80 5.49 -5.33
CA THR A 128 6.11 4.87 -5.12
C THR A 128 7.22 5.67 -5.77
N LYS A 129 6.97 6.38 -6.88
CA LYS A 129 7.97 7.27 -7.50
C LYS A 129 8.54 8.29 -6.51
N GLN A 130 7.67 9.04 -5.82
CA GLN A 130 8.12 10.07 -4.88
C GLN A 130 8.79 9.48 -3.64
N LEU A 131 8.25 8.37 -3.12
CA LEU A 131 8.79 7.70 -1.94
C LEU A 131 10.15 7.03 -2.22
N ASN A 132 10.29 6.40 -3.38
CA ASN A 132 11.53 5.75 -3.80
C ASN A 132 12.63 6.78 -4.02
N MET A 133 12.34 7.93 -4.64
CA MET A 133 13.32 9.02 -4.80
C MET A 133 13.88 9.53 -3.46
N LEU A 134 13.08 9.54 -2.39
CA LEU A 134 13.58 9.88 -1.06
C LEU A 134 14.48 8.77 -0.52
N ASN A 135 14.05 7.52 -0.64
CA ASN A 135 14.76 6.38 -0.09
C ASN A 135 16.10 6.12 -0.83
N GLU A 136 16.14 6.29 -2.15
CA GLU A 136 17.34 6.17 -2.99
C GLU A 136 18.45 7.11 -2.50
N LYS A 137 18.13 8.35 -2.14
CA LYS A 137 19.12 9.30 -1.59
C LYS A 137 19.74 8.85 -0.26
N PHE A 138 19.02 8.07 0.53
CA PHE A 138 19.57 7.50 1.77
C PHE A 138 20.40 6.25 1.46
N VAL A 139 19.95 5.42 0.51
CA VAL A 139 20.71 4.24 0.07
C VAL A 139 22.04 4.64 -0.55
N GLU A 140 22.08 5.69 -1.38
CA GLU A 140 23.30 6.28 -1.94
C GLU A 140 24.28 6.76 -0.86
N LYS A 141 23.76 7.13 0.32
CA LYS A 141 24.55 7.53 1.50
C LYS A 141 24.94 6.35 2.41
N GLY A 142 24.69 5.12 1.98
CA GLY A 142 25.06 3.90 2.69
C GLY A 142 24.05 3.41 3.74
N HIS A 143 22.84 3.98 3.77
CA HIS A 143 21.81 3.51 4.69
C HIS A 143 21.10 2.26 4.16
N SER A 144 20.76 1.33 5.07
CA SER A 144 20.06 0.10 4.69
C SER A 144 18.61 0.37 4.28
N PRO A 145 18.15 -0.11 3.09
CA PRO A 145 16.75 0.00 2.67
C PRO A 145 15.76 -0.55 3.71
N CYS A 146 16.07 -1.70 4.31
CA CYS A 146 15.23 -2.33 5.32
C CYS A 146 15.13 -1.50 6.60
N GLU A 147 16.21 -0.80 6.98
CA GLU A 147 16.17 0.09 8.13
C GLU A 147 15.30 1.31 7.85
N ILE A 148 15.52 1.98 6.71
CA ILE A 148 14.73 3.16 6.32
C ILE A 148 13.24 2.83 6.36
N GLN A 149 12.84 1.73 5.72
CA GLN A 149 11.46 1.27 5.67
C GLN A 149 10.90 0.97 7.07
N ALA A 150 11.66 0.28 7.93
CA ALA A 150 11.20 -0.05 9.28
C ALA A 150 10.90 1.20 10.12
N TYR A 151 11.71 2.26 10.00
CA TYR A 151 11.45 3.53 10.68
C TYR A 151 10.20 4.21 10.12
N GLN A 152 10.07 4.30 8.80
CA GLN A 152 8.94 4.94 8.14
C GLN A 152 7.61 4.24 8.46
N ASP A 153 7.59 2.91 8.38
CA ASP A 153 6.44 2.08 8.70
C ASP A 153 6.04 2.18 10.18
N THR A 154 7.02 2.11 11.07
CA THR A 154 6.77 2.19 12.52
C THR A 154 6.20 3.55 12.90
N GLU A 155 6.73 4.63 12.32
CA GLU A 155 6.20 5.97 12.52
C GLU A 155 4.78 6.11 11.97
N LEU A 156 4.51 5.56 10.78
CA LEU A 156 3.16 5.52 10.22
C LEU A 156 2.18 4.78 11.14
N ILE A 157 2.59 3.63 11.68
CA ILE A 157 1.76 2.85 12.62
C ILE A 157 1.48 3.67 13.87
N ARG A 158 2.51 4.33 14.42
CA ARG A 158 2.40 5.19 15.60
C ARG A 158 1.44 6.36 15.35
N GLN A 159 1.55 7.06 14.23
CA GLN A 159 0.69 8.20 13.92
C GLN A 159 -0.76 7.80 13.64
N ARG A 160 -0.98 6.64 13.03
CA ARG A 160 -2.29 6.26 12.47
C ARG A 160 -3.11 5.34 13.36
N PHE A 161 -2.46 4.45 14.09
CA PHE A 161 -3.14 3.38 14.82
C PHE A 161 -2.98 3.52 16.33
N SER A 162 -1.88 4.11 16.80
CA SER A 162 -1.66 4.30 18.22
C SER A 162 -2.41 5.52 18.72
N LYS A 163 -3.15 5.36 19.81
CA LYS A 163 -3.71 6.51 20.50
C LYS A 163 -2.64 7.23 21.29
N PRO A 164 -2.81 8.54 21.55
CA PRO A 164 -2.03 9.24 22.56
C PRO A 164 -1.98 8.43 23.87
N GLY A 165 -0.78 8.18 24.39
CA GLY A 165 -0.55 7.40 25.61
C GLY A 165 -0.51 5.87 25.44
N THR A 166 -0.67 5.34 24.22
CA THR A 166 -0.48 3.88 23.98
C THR A 166 1.01 3.56 24.00
N GLN A 167 1.48 2.92 25.06
CA GLN A 167 2.82 2.36 25.15
C GLN A 167 2.72 0.84 25.02
N LEU A 168 3.47 0.29 24.08
CA LEU A 168 3.67 -1.15 23.93
C LEU A 168 5.17 -1.40 24.08
N THR A 169 5.52 -2.42 24.84
CA THR A 169 6.89 -2.93 24.85
C THR A 169 7.23 -3.51 23.47
N SER A 170 8.53 -3.59 23.16
CA SER A 170 9.00 -4.21 21.91
C SER A 170 8.47 -5.63 21.75
N SER A 171 8.41 -6.41 22.84
CA SER A 171 7.89 -7.77 22.83
C SER A 171 6.39 -7.84 22.48
N GLU A 172 5.57 -6.96 23.09
CA GLU A 172 4.13 -6.90 22.81
C GLU A 172 3.85 -6.49 21.37
N PHE A 173 4.58 -5.50 20.85
CA PHE A 173 4.45 -5.05 19.47
C PHE A 173 4.84 -6.15 18.49
N SER A 174 6.00 -6.77 18.70
CA SER A 174 6.52 -7.85 17.83
C SER A 174 5.58 -9.06 17.82
N SER A 175 5.07 -9.45 19.00
CA SER A 175 4.10 -10.53 19.16
C SER A 175 2.80 -10.23 18.42
N LEU A 176 2.31 -8.98 18.50
CA LEU A 176 1.13 -8.56 17.76
C LEU A 176 1.31 -8.68 16.25
N PHE A 177 2.43 -8.20 15.70
CA PHE A 177 2.74 -8.34 14.28
C PHE A 177 2.80 -9.81 13.87
N LEU A 178 3.56 -10.63 14.60
CA LEU A 178 3.69 -12.05 14.30
C LEU A 178 2.33 -12.78 14.32
N GLN A 179 1.50 -12.54 15.33
CA GLN A 179 0.17 -13.13 15.43
C GLN A 179 -0.74 -12.68 14.28
N MET A 180 -0.73 -11.38 13.96
CA MET A 180 -1.63 -10.84 12.94
C MET A 180 -1.28 -11.32 11.54
N LEU A 181 0.01 -11.34 11.22
CA LEU A 181 0.52 -11.85 9.96
C LEU A 181 0.12 -13.30 9.76
N THR A 182 0.29 -14.12 10.79
CA THR A 182 -0.07 -15.53 10.72
C THR A 182 -1.56 -15.72 10.48
N ARG A 183 -2.41 -15.02 11.23
CA ARG A 183 -3.86 -15.09 11.01
C ARG A 183 -4.24 -14.74 9.58
N THR A 184 -3.56 -13.77 8.97
CA THR A 184 -3.74 -13.42 7.56
C THR A 184 -3.29 -14.55 6.63
N ILE A 185 -2.10 -15.12 6.79
CA ILE A 185 -1.62 -16.23 5.93
C ILE A 185 -2.57 -17.43 6.06
N THR A 186 -2.96 -17.80 7.28
CA THR A 186 -3.92 -18.89 7.53
C THR A 186 -5.23 -18.62 6.80
N ARG A 187 -5.77 -17.40 6.89
CA ARG A 187 -7.01 -17.05 6.20
C ARG A 187 -6.87 -17.14 4.68
N ILE A 188 -5.77 -16.67 4.10
CA ILE A 188 -5.50 -16.79 2.65
C ILE A 188 -5.49 -18.25 2.24
N HIS A 189 -4.79 -19.10 2.99
CA HIS A 189 -4.76 -20.54 2.72
C HIS A 189 -6.12 -21.22 2.92
N THR A 190 -6.93 -20.81 3.91
CA THR A 190 -8.29 -21.34 4.06
C THR A 190 -9.18 -20.98 2.87
N LEU A 191 -9.04 -19.77 2.32
CA LEU A 191 -9.85 -19.30 1.18
C LEU A 191 -9.39 -19.91 -0.16
N ASN A 192 -8.09 -20.14 -0.31
CA ASN A 192 -7.51 -20.78 -1.49
C ASN A 192 -6.44 -21.79 -1.05
N PRO A 193 -6.84 -23.00 -0.65
CA PRO A 193 -5.91 -23.99 -0.13
C PRO A 193 -4.96 -24.47 -1.22
N ASP A 194 -3.71 -24.70 -0.84
CA ASP A 194 -2.77 -25.38 -1.72
C ASP A 194 -3.20 -26.86 -1.83
N LYS A 195 -3.85 -27.18 -2.95
CA LYS A 195 -4.37 -28.52 -3.22
C LYS A 195 -3.26 -29.55 -3.45
N THR A 196 -2.03 -29.11 -3.68
CA THR A 196 -0.88 -29.97 -4.00
C THR A 196 0.01 -30.21 -2.78
N GLU A 197 0.17 -29.22 -1.90
CA GLU A 197 1.12 -29.28 -0.78
C GLU A 197 0.56 -28.73 0.56
N GLY A 198 -0.74 -28.86 0.83
CA GLY A 198 -1.37 -28.35 2.06
C GLY A 198 -0.69 -28.75 3.39
N GLY A 199 -0.11 -29.96 3.45
CA GLY A 199 0.68 -30.40 4.62
C GLY A 199 2.01 -29.64 4.79
N LYS A 200 2.69 -29.31 3.70
CA LYS A 200 3.94 -28.52 3.72
C LYS A 200 3.68 -27.05 4.00
N TRP A 201 2.48 -26.55 3.73
CA TRP A 201 2.13 -25.16 4.01
C TRP A 201 2.30 -24.80 5.50
N LEU A 202 1.91 -25.68 6.43
CA LEU A 202 2.11 -25.47 7.87
C LEU A 202 3.60 -25.35 8.21
N ILE A 203 4.41 -26.27 7.68
CA ILE A 203 5.86 -26.31 7.89
C ILE A 203 6.51 -25.04 7.32
N ASN A 204 6.14 -24.65 6.10
CA ASN A 204 6.64 -23.46 5.42
C ASN A 204 6.25 -22.17 6.16
N THR A 205 5.02 -22.10 6.67
CA THR A 205 4.55 -20.93 7.46
C THR A 205 5.30 -20.83 8.79
N ALA A 206 5.57 -21.97 9.46
CA ALA A 206 6.37 -22.00 10.67
C ALA A 206 7.83 -21.59 10.41
N ALA A 207 8.46 -22.12 9.36
CA ALA A 207 9.82 -21.74 8.97
C ALA A 207 9.92 -20.25 8.58
N TRP A 208 8.93 -19.73 7.85
CA TRP A 208 8.84 -18.32 7.51
C TRP A 208 8.72 -17.44 8.75
N ARG A 209 7.90 -17.83 9.73
CA ARG A 209 7.77 -17.08 11.00
C ARG A 209 9.10 -16.95 11.72
N GLU A 210 9.83 -18.06 11.85
CA GLU A 210 11.11 -18.06 12.54
C GLU A 210 12.14 -17.19 11.80
N LYS A 211 12.20 -17.31 10.47
CA LYS A 211 13.08 -16.51 9.62
C LYS A 211 12.84 -15.00 9.75
N ASN A 212 11.60 -14.58 10.00
CA ASN A 212 11.23 -13.17 10.06
C ASN A 212 11.10 -12.60 11.48
N LYS A 213 11.29 -13.43 12.51
CA LYS A 213 11.17 -13.04 13.93
C LYS A 213 12.07 -11.84 14.28
N GLN A 214 13.34 -11.89 13.86
CA GLN A 214 14.30 -10.80 14.10
C GLN A 214 13.85 -9.48 13.45
N GLY A 215 13.21 -9.56 12.27
CA GLY A 215 12.61 -8.40 11.61
C GLY A 215 11.50 -7.79 12.46
N PHE A 216 10.57 -8.58 12.97
CA PHE A 216 9.50 -8.06 13.84
C PHE A 216 10.04 -7.49 15.16
N GLU A 217 11.04 -8.13 15.76
CA GLU A 217 11.74 -7.62 16.95
C GLU A 217 12.42 -6.28 16.68
N PHE A 218 12.97 -6.08 15.48
CA PHE A 218 13.54 -4.81 15.07
C PHE A 218 12.48 -3.71 14.98
N TYR A 219 11.33 -3.98 14.36
CA TYR A 219 10.19 -3.06 14.35
C TYR A 219 9.70 -2.75 15.78
N GLY A 220 9.62 -3.76 16.66
CA GLY A 220 9.27 -3.57 18.07
C GLY A 220 10.22 -2.64 18.81
N LYS A 221 11.54 -2.78 18.59
CA LYS A 221 12.56 -1.89 19.18
C LYS A 221 12.41 -0.44 18.71
N ILE A 222 12.19 -0.24 17.40
CA ILE A 222 11.93 1.11 16.84
C ILE A 222 10.63 1.69 17.42
N TYR A 223 9.61 0.86 17.62
CA TYR A 223 8.33 1.32 18.15
C TYR A 223 8.45 1.80 19.60
N GLU A 224 9.08 1.00 20.46
CA GLU A 224 9.23 1.28 21.89
C GLU A 224 10.21 2.43 22.15
N LYS A 225 11.38 2.41 21.53
CA LYS A 225 12.44 3.40 21.76
C LYS A 225 13.15 3.74 20.45
N PRO A 226 12.56 4.59 19.59
CA PRO A 226 13.18 4.96 18.32
C PRO A 226 14.47 5.74 18.55
N ASP A 227 15.50 5.47 17.74
CA ASP A 227 16.64 6.38 17.61
C ASP A 227 16.15 7.68 16.99
N ARG A 228 16.13 8.75 17.79
CA ARG A 228 15.62 10.06 17.36
C ARG A 228 16.37 10.61 16.15
N SER A 229 17.67 10.35 16.03
CA SER A 229 18.46 10.85 14.91
C SER A 229 18.02 10.21 13.58
N LYS A 230 17.72 8.91 13.60
CA LYS A 230 17.22 8.15 12.46
C LYS A 230 15.76 8.46 12.15
N LEU A 231 14.93 8.61 13.19
CA LEU A 231 13.54 9.04 13.03
C LEU A 231 13.47 10.43 12.37
N ASP A 232 14.26 11.38 12.86
CA ASP A 232 14.35 12.72 12.27
C ASP A 232 14.87 12.65 10.83
N LEU A 233 15.89 11.85 10.56
CA LEU A 233 16.44 11.72 9.21
C LEU A 233 15.43 11.12 8.22
N TYR A 234 14.87 9.96 8.53
CA TYR A 234 14.07 9.16 7.60
C TYR A 234 12.61 9.64 7.49
N CYS A 235 12.08 10.31 8.53
CA CYS A 235 10.67 10.71 8.59
C CYS A 235 10.45 12.23 8.60
N HIS A 236 11.16 12.98 9.45
CA HIS A 236 10.83 14.40 9.68
C HIS A 236 11.58 15.37 8.76
N LYS A 237 12.90 15.25 8.61
CA LYS A 237 13.72 16.09 7.72
C LYS A 237 13.41 15.84 6.25
N GLY A 238 13.09 14.60 5.90
CA GLY A 238 12.53 14.23 4.60
C GLY A 238 11.09 14.74 4.38
N LYS A 239 10.48 15.37 5.40
CA LYS A 239 9.06 15.77 5.43
C LYS A 239 8.14 14.65 4.98
N LEU A 240 8.44 13.40 5.33
CA LEU A 240 7.62 12.25 4.93
C LEU A 240 6.20 12.40 5.48
N PHE A 241 6.11 12.78 6.76
CA PHE A 241 4.88 13.15 7.44
C PHE A 241 5.05 14.53 8.08
N LEU A 242 4.05 15.40 7.94
CA LEU A 242 3.95 16.62 8.73
C LEU A 242 2.81 16.45 9.74
N HIS A 243 3.02 16.87 10.98
CA HIS A 243 2.00 16.81 12.03
C HIS A 243 0.73 17.64 11.67
N SER A 244 0.91 18.64 10.80
CA SER A 244 -0.16 19.48 10.25
C SER A 244 -0.88 18.87 9.05
N ASP A 245 -0.49 17.68 8.57
CA ASP A 245 -1.19 17.03 7.47
C ASP A 245 -2.57 16.58 7.95
N THR A 246 -3.58 17.38 7.64
CA THR A 246 -5.01 17.12 7.85
C THR A 246 -5.50 15.80 7.22
N LEU A 247 -4.66 15.14 6.42
CA LEU A 247 -4.89 13.83 5.82
C LEU A 247 -4.78 12.68 6.83
N ILE A 248 -3.88 12.78 7.81
CA ILE A 248 -3.70 11.73 8.84
C ILE A 248 -4.77 11.88 9.94
N ALA A 249 -5.22 13.12 10.17
CA ALA A 249 -6.25 13.46 11.14
C ALA A 249 -7.66 13.51 10.53
N ASN A 250 -8.19 12.38 10.04
CA ASN A 250 -9.63 12.10 9.82
C ASN A 250 -10.46 13.07 8.94
N GLN A 251 -9.92 14.13 8.34
CA GLN A 251 -10.74 15.17 7.71
C GLN A 251 -10.68 15.23 6.18
N PHE A 252 -9.89 14.38 5.49
CA PHE A 252 -9.77 14.27 4.01
C PHE A 252 -10.55 15.34 3.25
N ASN A 253 -10.01 16.57 3.22
CA ASN A 253 -10.61 17.69 2.55
C ASN A 253 -10.02 17.75 1.12
N PRO A 254 -10.83 17.59 0.06
CA PRO A 254 -10.35 17.67 -1.33
C PRO A 254 -9.63 18.99 -1.66
N ASN A 255 -9.93 20.08 -0.94
CA ASN A 255 -9.27 21.38 -1.10
C ASN A 255 -7.78 21.34 -0.74
N PHE A 256 -7.30 20.26 -0.12
CA PHE A 256 -5.88 20.02 0.13
C PHE A 256 -5.05 19.97 -1.17
N ILE A 257 -5.61 19.63 -2.32
CA ILE A 257 -4.88 19.49 -3.60
C ILE A 257 -4.10 20.77 -3.99
N GLY A 258 -4.50 21.95 -3.49
CA GLY A 258 -3.82 23.24 -3.75
C GLY A 258 -2.85 23.77 -2.69
N SER A 259 -2.62 23.08 -1.55
CA SER A 259 -1.78 23.66 -0.48
C SER A 259 -0.28 23.62 -0.80
N THR A 260 0.47 24.64 -0.36
CA THR A 260 1.91 24.81 -0.67
C THR A 260 2.85 24.22 0.40
N ASN A 261 2.34 23.88 1.59
CA ASN A 261 3.11 23.29 2.67
C ASN A 261 2.65 21.85 2.95
N LYS A 262 3.07 20.92 2.09
CA LYS A 262 2.65 19.51 2.10
C LYS A 262 3.82 18.61 2.47
N SER A 263 3.54 17.53 3.20
CA SER A 263 4.49 16.42 3.31
C SER A 263 4.68 15.71 1.97
N LEU A 264 5.74 14.90 1.87
CA LEU A 264 5.95 14.00 0.74
C LEU A 264 4.79 13.01 0.61
N TYR A 265 4.25 12.49 1.72
CA TYR A 265 3.09 11.61 1.70
C TYR A 265 1.88 12.28 1.04
N ALA A 266 1.65 13.53 1.40
CA ALA A 266 0.52 14.30 0.91
C ALA A 266 0.72 14.79 -0.53
N GLY A 267 1.97 15.10 -0.92
CA GLY A 267 2.37 15.33 -2.31
C GLY A 267 2.18 14.09 -3.18
N ALA A 268 2.50 12.91 -2.66
CA ALA A 268 2.26 11.64 -3.34
C ALA A 268 0.75 11.40 -3.53
N LEU A 269 -0.09 11.68 -2.53
CA LEU A 269 -1.55 11.53 -2.64
C LEU A 269 -2.12 12.48 -3.69
N THR A 270 -1.62 13.71 -3.72
CA THR A 270 -1.97 14.69 -4.75
C THR A 270 -1.57 14.20 -6.14
N SER A 271 -0.36 13.65 -6.28
CA SER A 271 0.12 13.09 -7.54
C SER A 271 -0.74 11.93 -8.02
N ALA A 272 -1.08 10.98 -7.14
CA ALA A 272 -1.97 9.88 -7.48
C ALA A 272 -3.35 10.36 -7.92
N TYR A 273 -3.89 11.39 -7.26
CA TYR A 273 -5.15 12.01 -7.63
C TYR A 273 -5.09 12.63 -9.03
N ILE A 274 -4.03 13.40 -9.32
CA ILE A 274 -3.80 13.99 -10.64
C ILE A 274 -3.65 12.89 -11.70
N THR A 275 -2.91 11.83 -11.41
CA THR A 275 -2.72 10.71 -12.34
C THR A 275 -4.04 10.00 -12.67
N VAL A 276 -4.87 9.72 -11.66
CA VAL A 276 -6.19 9.10 -11.87
C VAL A 276 -7.14 10.03 -12.62
N SER A 277 -7.12 11.33 -12.30
CA SER A 277 -7.89 12.36 -13.02
C SER A 277 -7.44 12.48 -14.48
N GLY A 278 -6.13 12.42 -14.73
CA GLY A 278 -5.54 12.41 -16.07
C GLY A 278 -5.96 11.17 -16.87
N PHE A 279 -6.01 10.00 -16.22
CA PHE A 279 -6.51 8.79 -16.86
C PHE A 279 -8.01 8.87 -17.17
N GLN A 280 -8.81 9.47 -16.29
CA GLN A 280 -10.21 9.78 -16.60
C GLN A 280 -10.34 10.68 -17.83
N ALA A 281 -9.54 11.74 -17.92
CA ALA A 281 -9.52 12.63 -19.08
C ALA A 281 -9.08 11.90 -20.35
N PHE A 282 -8.11 11.00 -20.27
CA PHE A 282 -7.68 10.14 -21.38
C PHE A 282 -8.81 9.23 -21.87
N MET A 283 -9.53 8.57 -20.94
CA MET A 283 -10.69 7.74 -21.27
C MET A 283 -11.81 8.54 -21.94
N GLU A 284 -11.93 9.83 -21.63
CA GLU A 284 -12.88 10.76 -22.24
C GLU A 284 -12.40 11.39 -23.57
N GLY A 285 -11.19 11.06 -24.04
CA GLY A 285 -10.59 11.66 -25.23
C GLY A 285 -10.16 13.13 -25.05
N LYS A 286 -10.03 13.60 -23.80
CA LYS A 286 -9.58 14.96 -23.45
C LYS A 286 -8.08 15.06 -23.17
N ALA A 287 -7.37 13.94 -23.16
CA ALA A 287 -5.93 13.88 -22.93
C ALA A 287 -5.28 12.76 -23.74
N ASP A 288 -4.00 12.93 -24.05
CA ASP A 288 -3.21 11.95 -24.79
C ASP A 288 -2.46 10.96 -23.90
N LYS A 289 -2.13 9.80 -24.46
CA LYS A 289 -1.31 8.76 -23.80
C LYS A 289 0.03 9.30 -23.29
N SER A 290 0.63 10.25 -23.99
CA SER A 290 1.91 10.88 -23.63
C SER A 290 1.84 11.62 -22.29
N LEU A 291 0.68 12.17 -21.92
CA LEU A 291 0.46 12.80 -20.63
C LEU A 291 0.53 11.79 -19.49
N LEU A 292 -0.08 10.61 -19.67
CA LEU A 292 -0.08 9.54 -18.69
C LEU A 292 1.32 8.97 -18.46
N VAL A 293 2.11 8.79 -19.53
CA VAL A 293 3.49 8.30 -19.43
C VAL A 293 4.35 9.23 -18.58
N LYS A 294 4.17 10.55 -18.67
CA LYS A 294 4.92 11.54 -17.87
C LYS A 294 4.53 11.52 -16.38
N MET A 295 3.31 11.10 -16.07
CA MET A 295 2.74 11.12 -14.71
C MET A 295 3.13 9.91 -13.85
N VAL A 296 3.60 8.82 -14.45
CA VAL A 296 4.01 7.59 -13.73
C VAL A 296 5.52 7.39 -13.66
#